data_AF-R7MYE7-F1
#
_entry.id   AF-R7MYE7-F1
#
_cell.length_a   1.000
_cell.length_b   1.000
_cell.length_c   1.000
_cell.angle_alpha   90.00
_cell.angle_beta   90.00
_cell.angle_gamma   90.00
#
_symmetry.space_group_name_H-M   'P 1'
#
loop_
_entity.id
_entity.type
_entity.pdbx_description
1 polymer ?
#
loop_
_entity_poly.entity_id
_entity_poly.type
_entity_poly.pdbx_seq_one_letter_code
_entity_poly.pdbx_strand_id
1 'polypeptide(L)' 'MAIQIIRRLRHLAGSHHLQGDVLIEAHPDVLALLKDKKRKAEWERELKRTLYFEESHHPNREVFSILSYQP' A
#
# COMPACT_ATOMS: atom_id res chain seq x y z
N MET A 1 6.90 -11.27 0.00
CA MET A 1 6.63 -9.99 0.68
C MET A 1 5.54 -9.16 0.03
N ALA A 2 5.73 -8.60 -1.17
CA ALA A 2 4.74 -7.69 -1.79
C ALA A 2 3.30 -8.25 -1.87
N ILE A 3 3.15 -9.57 -2.08
CA ILE A 3 1.85 -10.26 -2.09
C ILE A 3 1.11 -10.16 -0.74
N GLN A 4 1.81 -10.12 0.40
CA GLN A 4 1.17 -9.99 1.72
C GLN A 4 0.60 -8.59 1.95
N ILE A 5 1.31 -7.55 1.48
CA ILE A 5 0.82 -6.17 1.49
C ILE A 5 -0.47 -6.10 0.68
N ILE A 6 -0.47 -6.67 -0.53
CA ILE A 6 -1.64 -6.70 -1.42
C ILE A 6 -2.83 -7.42 -0.77
N ARG A 7 -2.59 -8.58 -0.15
CA ARG A 7 -3.64 -9.33 0.57
C ARG A 7 -4.25 -8.51 1.71
N ARG A 8 -3.41 -7.84 2.52
CA ARG A 8 -3.91 -6.98 3.60
C ARG A 8 -4.66 -5.77 3.06
N LEU A 9 -4.16 -5.15 1.99
CA LEU A 9 -4.80 -4.00 1.35
C LEU A 9 -6.19 -4.34 0.85
N ARG A 10 -6.34 -5.47 0.13
CA ARG A 10 -7.63 -5.96 -0.34
C ARG A 10 -8.58 -6.30 0.80
N HIS A 11 -8.07 -6.90 1.87
CA HIS A 11 -8.88 -7.19 3.06
C HIS A 11 -9.39 -5.90 3.72
N LEU A 12 -8.53 -4.89 3.88
CA LEU A 12 -8.91 -3.59 4.46
C LEU A 12 -9.89 -2.81 3.59
N ALA A 13 -9.72 -2.88 2.26
CA ALA A 13 -10.64 -2.28 1.30
C ALA A 13 -12.01 -2.95 1.30
N GLY A 14 -12.05 -4.29 1.31
CA GLY A 14 -13.29 -5.06 1.39
C GLY A 14 -14.02 -4.89 2.73
N SER A 15 -13.30 -4.58 3.80
CA SER A 15 -13.85 -4.39 5.14
C SER A 15 -14.38 -2.97 5.41
N HIS A 16 -14.42 -2.08 4.41
CA HIS A 16 -14.88 -0.67 4.54
C HIS A 16 -14.16 0.17 5.62
N HIS A 17 -13.04 -0.32 6.17
CA HIS A 17 -12.33 0.32 7.30
C HIS A 17 -11.40 1.47 6.89
N LEU A 18 -11.03 1.51 5.61
CA LEU A 18 -10.33 2.64 5.03
C LEU A 18 -11.37 3.74 4.77
N GLN A 19 -11.18 4.93 5.33
CA GLN A 19 -12.06 6.09 5.12
C GLN A 19 -11.47 7.12 4.15
N GLY A 20 -10.14 7.16 4.00
CA GLY A 20 -9.41 8.08 3.13
C GLY A 20 -8.55 7.38 2.08
N ASP A 21 -7.57 8.10 1.54
CA ASP A 21 -6.51 7.53 0.72
C ASP A 21 -5.64 6.57 1.54
N VAL A 22 -4.74 5.85 0.87
CA VAL A 22 -3.92 4.82 1.53
C VAL A 22 -2.46 5.19 1.42
N LEU A 23 -1.78 5.30 2.56
CA LEU A 23 -0.33 5.41 2.63
C LEU A 23 0.26 4.04 3.01
N ILE A 24 1.19 3.58 2.18
CA ILE A 24 1.91 2.31 2.38
C ILE A 24 3.35 2.66 2.69
N GLU A 25 3.76 2.38 3.93
CA GLU A 25 5.16 2.49 4.33
C GLU A 25 5.82 1.11 4.27
N ALA A 26 6.88 0.98 3.49
CA ALA A 26 7.62 -0.27 3.37
C ALA A 26 9.08 -0.03 2.98
N HIS A 27 9.89 -1.09 3.07
CA HIS A 27 11.27 -1.06 2.63
C HIS A 27 11.38 -0.70 1.12
N PRO A 28 12.42 0.06 0.69
CA PRO A 28 12.59 0.54 -0.68
C PRO A 28 12.49 -0.55 -1.76
N ASP A 29 13.09 -1.72 -1.57
CA ASP A 29 12.92 -2.88 -2.47
C ASP A 29 11.45 -3.25 -2.73
N VAL A 30 10.62 -3.22 -1.69
CA VAL A 30 9.21 -3.57 -1.80
C VAL A 30 8.44 -2.44 -2.46
N LEU A 31 8.76 -1.19 -2.15
CA LEU A 31 8.18 -0.04 -2.83
C LEU A 31 8.54 -0.01 -4.31
N ALA A 32 9.75 -0.41 -4.70
CA ALA A 32 10.14 -0.52 -6.10
C ALA A 32 9.25 -1.52 -6.86
N LEU A 33 8.87 -2.63 -6.20
CA LEU A 33 7.94 -3.63 -6.76
C LEU A 33 6.48 -3.13 -6.82
N LEU A 34 6.09 -2.26 -5.89
CA LEU A 34 4.74 -1.69 -5.79
C LEU A 34 4.55 -0.42 -6.66
N LYS A 35 5.62 0.36 -6.87
CA LYS A 35 5.67 1.54 -7.75
C LYS A 35 5.65 1.17 -9.24
N ASP A 36 5.51 -0.11 -9.58
CA ASP A 36 5.25 -0.52 -10.95
C ASP A 36 3.98 0.19 -11.46
N LYS A 37 4.15 1.03 -12.49
CA LYS A 37 3.11 1.97 -12.95
C LYS A 37 1.82 1.27 -13.35
N LYS A 38 1.89 0.05 -13.89
CA LYS A 38 0.70 -0.71 -14.28
C LYS A 38 -0.08 -1.14 -13.04
N ARG A 39 0.62 -1.75 -12.09
CA ARG A 39 0.02 -2.25 -10.85
C ARG A 39 -0.58 -1.16 -9.99
N LYS A 40 0.14 -0.04 -9.82
CA LYS A 40 -0.37 1.12 -9.07
C LYS A 40 -1.73 1.59 -9.63
N ALA A 41 -1.79 1.83 -10.94
CA ALA A 41 -3.00 2.32 -11.58
C ALA A 41 -4.18 1.32 -11.50
N GLU A 42 -3.91 0.02 -11.64
CA GLU A 42 -4.92 -1.02 -11.44
C GLU A 42 -5.46 -1.00 -10.02
N TRP A 43 -4.60 -0.87 -9.02
CA TRP A 43 -5.02 -0.85 -7.62
C TRP A 43 -5.75 0.42 -7.23
N GLU A 44 -5.30 1.59 -7.67
CA GLU A 44 -6.03 2.85 -7.42
C GLU A 44 -7.45 2.78 -8.00
N ARG A 45 -7.61 2.11 -9.14
CA ARG A 45 -8.92 1.86 -9.77
C ARG A 45 -9.75 0.81 -9.03
N GLU A 46 -9.15 -0.29 -8.58
CA GLU A 46 -9.81 -1.35 -7.79
C GLU A 46 -10.30 -0.81 -6.43
N LEU A 47 -9.47 -0.02 -5.77
CA LEU A 47 -9.72 0.54 -4.44
C LEU A 47 -10.53 1.84 -4.47
N LYS A 48 -10.67 2.45 -5.66
CA LYS A 48 -11.24 3.80 -5.87
C LYS A 48 -10.59 4.86 -4.98
N ARG A 49 -9.27 4.73 -4.76
CA ARG A 49 -8.49 5.53 -3.81
C ARG A 49 -7.09 5.75 -4.33
N THR A 50 -6.44 6.82 -3.89
CA THR A 50 -5.06 7.10 -4.25
C THR A 50 -4.11 6.34 -3.33
N LEU A 51 -3.08 5.74 -3.93
CA LEU A 51 -2.03 5.02 -3.22
C LEU A 51 -0.78 5.89 -3.10
N TYR A 52 -0.42 6.19 -1.86
CA TYR A 52 0.81 6.84 -1.45
C TYR A 52 1.81 5.80 -0.95
N PHE A 53 3.09 6.04 -1.23
CA PHE A 53 4.18 5.13 -0.90
C PHE A 53 5.29 5.91 -0.23
N GLU A 54 5.65 5.50 0.98
CA GLU A 54 6.69 6.15 1.77
C GLU A 54 7.74 5.14 2.23
N GLU A 55 9.01 5.54 2.14
CA GLU A 55 10.14 4.68 2.47
C GLU A 55 10.24 4.51 3.98
N SER A 56 10.08 3.26 4.42
CA SER A 56 10.30 2.93 5.82
C SER A 56 11.79 2.80 6.12
N HIS A 57 12.24 3.44 7.18
CA HIS A 57 13.60 3.31 7.72
C HIS A 57 13.81 2.01 8.52
N HIS A 58 12.83 1.10 8.55
CA HIS A 58 12.96 -0.14 9.28
C HIS A 58 13.99 -1.08 8.62
N PRO A 59 14.91 -1.69 9.42
CA PRO A 59 15.92 -2.60 8.90
C PRO A 59 15.32 -3.94 8.40
N ASN A 60 14.08 -4.24 8.77
CA ASN A 60 13.41 -5.47 8.39
C ASN A 60 12.46 -5.27 7.19
N ARG A 61 12.69 -6.05 6.11
CA ARG A 61 11.94 -6.01 4.85
C ARG A 61 10.52 -6.57 4.94
N GLU A 62 10.19 -7.30 6.01
CA GLU A 62 8.83 -7.81 6.22
C GLU A 62 7.92 -6.82 6.96
N VAL A 63 8.48 -5.75 7.52
CA VAL A 63 7.72 -4.73 8.23
C VAL A 63 7.13 -3.75 7.23
N PHE A 64 5.81 -3.59 7.27
CA PHE A 64 5.09 -2.60 6.50
C PHE A 64 3.92 -2.06 7.31
N SER A 65 3.61 -0.78 7.09
CA SER A 65 2.46 -0.11 7.68
C SER A 65 1.49 0.30 6.58
N ILE A 66 0.20 0.13 6.84
CA ILE A 66 -0.88 0.62 5.98
C ILE A 66 -1.65 1.64 6.82
N LEU A 67 -1.58 2.89 6.40
CA LEU A 67 -2.20 4.02 7.07
C LEU A 67 -3.32 4.58 6.20
N SER A 68 -4.41 5.00 6.84
CA SER A 68 -5.41 5.85 6.18
C SER A 68 -4.84 7.26 6.11
N TYR A 69 -4.61 7.74 4.89
CA TYR A 69 -4.18 9.10 4.62
C TYR A 69 -5.39 9.98 4.33
N GLN A 70 -5.52 11.08 5.07
CA GLN A 70 -6.49 12.13 4.80
C GLN A 70 -5.69 13.44 4.76
N PRO A 71 -5.66 14.15 3.62
CA PRO A 71 -4.99 15.45 3.52
C PRO A 71 -5.67 16.53 4.36
#